data_AF-A0A846TLB5-F1
#
_entry.id   AF-A0A846TLB5-F1
#
_cell.length_a   1.000
_cell.length_b   1.000
_cell.length_c   1.000
_cell.angle_alpha   90.00
_cell.angle_beta   90.00
_cell.angle_gamma   90.00
#
_symmetry.space_group_name_H-M   'P 1'
#
loop_
_entity.id
_entity.type
_entity.pdbx_description
1 polymer ?
#
loop_
_entity_poly.entity_id
_entity_poly.type
_entity_poly.pdbx_seq_one_letter_code
_entity_poly.pdbx_strand_id
1 'polypeptide(L)'
;MKYSPKDIQLIKDQVGSQSLTSIARKLNRSITALEVKITRMGLSHTKSYTGMLTAGELAKTLKVDRNTVMQWIHNHELGYHQRITRNKKRFTFINIDEFWIWAEKNRHKINFSKLEPDELPPEPGWVTKERTIARQTTNYKAWTTHEEKQVL
;
A
#
# COMPACT_ATOMS: atom_id res chain seq x y z
N MET A 1 -22.88 15.29 -24.05
CA MET A 1 -21.61 15.53 -24.77
C MET A 1 -20.75 14.28 -24.68
N LYS A 2 -20.28 13.75 -25.81
CA LYS A 2 -19.49 12.51 -25.88
C LYS A 2 -18.04 12.79 -25.49
N TYR A 3 -17.40 11.87 -24.76
CA TYR A 3 -15.96 11.93 -24.52
C TYR A 3 -15.23 11.61 -25.82
N SER A 4 -14.26 12.45 -26.19
CA SER A 4 -13.41 12.17 -27.34
C SER A 4 -12.46 10.99 -27.04
N PRO A 5 -11.91 10.32 -28.06
CA PRO A 5 -10.87 9.31 -27.84
C PRO A 5 -9.66 9.86 -27.07
N LYS A 6 -9.28 11.13 -27.32
CA LYS A 6 -8.21 11.82 -26.60
C LYS A 6 -8.54 11.99 -25.12
N ASP A 7 -9.79 12.33 -24.79
CA ASP A 7 -10.24 12.47 -23.40
C ASP A 7 -10.17 11.12 -22.68
N ILE A 8 -10.56 10.03 -23.37
CA ILE A 8 -10.51 8.67 -22.81
C ILE A 8 -9.06 8.29 -22.51
N GLN A 9 -8.14 8.58 -23.42
CA GLN A 9 -6.72 8.29 -23.21
C GLN A 9 -6.16 9.11 -22.04
N LEU A 10 -6.46 10.41 -21.98
CA LEU A 10 -6.06 11.27 -20.86
C LEU A 10 -6.56 10.74 -19.51
N ILE A 11 -7.80 10.24 -19.45
CA ILE A 11 -8.33 9.64 -18.22
C ILE A 11 -7.51 8.41 -17.84
N LYS A 12 -7.26 7.49 -18.79
CA LYS A 12 -6.47 6.28 -18.51
C LYS A 12 -5.07 6.59 -17.99
N ASP A 13 -4.41 7.57 -18.60
CA ASP A 13 -3.03 7.92 -18.26
C ASP A 13 -2.92 8.65 -16.91
N GLN A 14 -3.97 9.38 -16.51
CA GLN A 14 -3.92 10.23 -15.31
C GLN A 14 -4.62 9.65 -14.08
N VAL A 15 -5.50 8.66 -14.26
CA VAL A 15 -6.16 7.97 -13.13
C VAL A 15 -5.11 7.28 -12.26
N GLY A 16 -5.21 7.48 -10.94
CA GLY A 16 -4.24 6.98 -9.97
C GLY A 16 -3.10 7.96 -9.69
N SER A 17 -2.62 8.67 -10.70
CA SER A 17 -1.57 9.69 -10.55
C SER A 17 -2.10 11.05 -10.07
N GLN A 18 -3.29 11.44 -10.53
CA GLN A 18 -3.91 12.72 -10.17
C GLN A 18 -5.30 12.54 -9.56
N SER A 19 -5.76 13.59 -8.85
CA SER A 19 -7.11 13.63 -8.32
C SER A 19 -8.15 13.76 -9.44
N LEU A 20 -9.32 13.15 -9.27
CA LEU A 20 -10.42 13.30 -10.23
C LEU A 20 -10.83 14.76 -10.45
N THR A 21 -10.72 15.60 -9.42
CA THR A 21 -10.95 17.05 -9.55
C THR A 21 -9.97 17.71 -10.52
N SER A 22 -8.69 17.35 -10.48
CA SER A 22 -7.67 17.86 -11.41
C SER A 22 -7.97 17.42 -12.84
N ILE A 23 -8.30 16.14 -13.03
CA ILE A 23 -8.64 15.56 -14.34
C ILE A 23 -9.91 16.22 -14.91
N ALA A 24 -10.95 16.39 -14.09
CA ALA A 24 -12.20 17.02 -14.50
C ALA A 24 -11.96 18.47 -14.98
N ARG A 25 -11.11 19.23 -14.28
CA ARG A 25 -10.71 20.58 -14.68
C ARG A 25 -9.99 20.60 -16.03
N LYS A 26 -9.03 19.69 -16.24
CA LYS A 26 -8.30 19.56 -17.52
C LYS A 26 -9.22 19.23 -18.70
N LEU A 27 -10.26 18.43 -18.46
CA LEU A 27 -11.25 18.07 -19.48
C LEU A 27 -12.39 19.10 -19.61
N ASN A 28 -12.39 20.16 -18.80
CA ASN A 28 -13.48 21.12 -18.67
C ASN A 28 -14.85 20.42 -18.44
N ARG A 29 -14.87 19.48 -17.48
CA ARG A 29 -16.04 18.67 -17.11
C ARG A 29 -16.39 18.82 -15.64
N SER A 30 -17.65 18.57 -15.31
CA SER A 30 -18.04 18.35 -13.91
C SER A 30 -17.44 17.04 -13.39
N ILE A 31 -17.14 17.02 -12.09
CA ILE A 31 -16.60 15.84 -11.41
C ILE A 31 -17.59 14.67 -11.55
N THR A 32 -18.89 14.92 -11.39
CA THR A 32 -19.95 13.91 -11.53
C THR A 32 -19.94 13.25 -12.91
N ALA A 33 -19.79 14.03 -13.98
CA ALA A 33 -19.73 13.50 -15.34
C ALA A 33 -18.47 12.64 -15.56
N LEU A 34 -17.35 13.00 -14.93
CA LEU A 34 -16.13 12.21 -14.95
C LEU A 34 -16.28 10.90 -14.17
N GLU A 35 -16.87 10.94 -12.97
CA GLU A 35 -17.10 9.75 -12.14
C GLU A 35 -17.99 8.70 -12.83
N VAL A 36 -19.10 9.14 -13.45
CA VAL A 36 -19.96 8.24 -14.22
C VAL A 36 -19.18 7.61 -15.37
N LYS A 37 -18.35 8.39 -16.06
CA LYS A 37 -17.54 7.90 -17.18
C LYS A 37 -16.48 6.89 -16.72
N ILE A 38 -15.74 7.19 -15.66
CA ILE A 38 -14.75 6.29 -15.05
C ILE A 38 -15.40 4.98 -14.62
N THR A 39 -16.57 5.05 -13.99
CA THR A 39 -17.34 3.88 -13.55
C THR A 39 -17.73 3.00 -14.74
N ARG A 40 -18.26 3.58 -15.82
CA ARG A 40 -18.59 2.85 -17.04
C ARG A 40 -17.38 2.25 -17.76
N MET A 41 -16.18 2.76 -17.49
CA MET A 41 -14.93 2.22 -18.04
C MET A 41 -14.29 1.18 -17.12
N GLY A 42 -14.88 0.87 -15.96
CA GLY A 42 -14.30 -0.06 -14.97
C GLY A 42 -13.10 0.51 -14.20
N LEU A 43 -12.81 1.81 -14.32
CA LEU A 43 -11.63 2.46 -13.71
C LEU A 43 -11.90 3.03 -12.31
N SER A 44 -12.99 2.62 -11.65
CA SER A 44 -13.41 3.17 -10.35
C SER A 44 -12.41 2.91 -9.23
N HIS A 45 -11.65 1.82 -9.31
CA HIS A 45 -10.60 1.44 -8.36
C HIS A 45 -9.30 2.22 -8.62
N THR A 46 -9.38 3.55 -8.56
CA THR A 46 -8.29 4.46 -8.97
C THR A 46 -6.95 4.20 -8.27
N LYS A 47 -6.95 3.60 -7.07
CA LYS A 47 -5.74 3.27 -6.31
C LYS A 47 -4.88 2.20 -6.99
N SER A 48 -5.51 1.22 -7.65
CA SER A 48 -4.83 0.12 -8.33
C SER A 48 -4.05 0.58 -9.56
N TYR A 49 -4.35 1.78 -10.09
CA TYR A 49 -3.66 2.38 -11.23
C TYR A 49 -2.44 3.23 -10.82
N THR A 50 -2.07 3.26 -9.54
CA THR A 50 -0.91 4.03 -9.06
C THR A 50 0.43 3.34 -9.33
N GLY A 51 0.41 2.03 -9.62
CA GLY A 51 1.61 1.20 -9.65
C GLY A 51 2.24 0.98 -8.27
N MET A 52 1.53 1.35 -7.19
CA MET A 52 1.99 1.26 -5.81
C MET A 52 0.95 0.53 -4.97
N LEU A 53 1.37 -0.01 -3.83
CA LEU A 53 0.47 -0.64 -2.88
C LEU A 53 0.03 0.36 -1.83
N THR A 54 -1.25 0.34 -1.47
CA THR A 54 -1.68 1.03 -0.25
C THR A 54 -1.14 0.31 0.98
N ALA A 55 -0.97 1.04 2.09
CA ALA A 55 -0.59 0.44 3.37
C ALA A 55 -1.53 -0.71 3.81
N GLY A 56 -2.80 -0.65 3.42
CA GLY A 56 -3.77 -1.72 3.70
C GLY A 56 -3.61 -2.95 2.79
N GLU A 57 -3.26 -2.76 1.52
CA GLU A 57 -2.95 -3.87 0.62
C GLU A 57 -1.67 -4.58 1.07
N LEU A 58 -0.61 -3.83 1.37
CA LEU A 58 0.63 -4.40 1.91
C LEU A 58 0.40 -5.19 3.21
N ALA A 59 -0.42 -4.64 4.12
CA ALA A 59 -0.75 -5.33 5.37
C ALA A 59 -1.47 -6.65 5.14
N LYS A 60 -2.43 -6.69 4.20
CA LYS A 60 -3.15 -7.91 3.83
C LYS A 60 -2.20 -8.96 3.25
N THR A 61 -1.34 -8.56 2.30
CA THR A 61 -0.37 -9.45 1.66
C THR A 61 0.60 -10.04 2.69
N LEU A 62 1.11 -9.24 3.62
CA LEU A 62 2.01 -9.71 4.67
C LEU A 62 1.30 -10.40 5.85
N LYS A 63 -0.04 -10.49 5.82
CA LYS A 63 -0.88 -11.03 6.91
C LYS A 63 -0.57 -10.36 8.27
N VAL A 64 -0.39 -9.04 8.27
CA VAL A 64 -0.14 -8.18 9.45
C VAL A 64 -1.25 -7.14 9.63
N ASP A 65 -1.32 -6.51 10.80
CA ASP A 65 -2.25 -5.40 11.01
C ASP A 65 -1.83 -4.14 10.23
N ARG A 66 -2.81 -3.36 9.78
CA ARG A 66 -2.54 -2.11 9.06
C ARG A 66 -1.73 -1.14 9.93
N ASN A 67 -1.97 -1.08 11.24
CA ASN A 67 -1.22 -0.19 12.12
C ASN A 67 0.25 -0.61 12.23
N THR A 68 0.57 -1.89 12.09
CA THR A 68 1.96 -2.35 12.01
C THR A 68 2.68 -1.74 10.81
N VAL A 69 2.05 -1.73 9.63
CA VAL A 69 2.62 -1.07 8.45
C VAL A 69 2.75 0.44 8.66
N MET A 70 1.77 1.08 9.29
CA MET A 70 1.87 2.51 9.63
C MET A 70 3.02 2.78 10.63
N GLN A 71 3.24 1.90 11.62
CA GLN A 71 4.36 2.01 12.54
C GLN A 71 5.70 1.84 11.83
N TRP A 72 5.80 0.97 10.82
CA TRP A 72 7.00 0.88 10.00
C TRP A 72 7.30 2.19 9.27
N ILE A 73 6.26 2.85 8.77
CA ILE A 73 6.38 4.15 8.11
C ILE A 73 6.81 5.24 9.10
N HIS A 74 6.20 5.30 10.28
CA HIS A 74 6.43 6.39 11.24
C HIS A 74 7.72 6.22 12.05
N ASN A 75 8.09 4.99 12.40
CA ASN A 75 9.14 4.71 13.39
C ASN A 75 10.33 3.94 12.81
N HIS A 76 10.21 3.39 11.60
CA HIS A 76 11.23 2.53 11.01
C HIS A 76 11.59 2.92 9.58
N GLU A 77 11.27 4.14 9.17
CA GLU A 77 11.74 4.73 7.90
C GLU A 77 11.31 3.95 6.64
N LEU A 78 10.17 3.25 6.68
CA LEU A 78 9.59 2.69 5.46
C LEU A 78 9.13 3.83 4.53
N GLY A 79 9.69 3.85 3.32
CA GLY A 79 9.35 4.81 2.27
C GLY A 79 7.85 4.81 1.93
N TYR A 80 7.29 6.00 1.75
CA TYR A 80 5.88 6.15 1.42
C TYR A 80 5.60 7.41 0.60
N HIS A 81 4.48 7.38 -0.11
CA HIS A 81 3.93 8.51 -0.84
C HIS A 81 2.49 8.76 -0.43
N GLN A 82 2.13 10.03 -0.25
CA GLN A 82 0.75 10.42 0.00
C GLN A 82 0.11 11.02 -1.24
N ARG A 83 -1.01 10.44 -1.68
CA ARG A 83 -1.73 10.92 -2.86
C ARG A 83 -3.23 10.94 -2.63
N ILE A 84 -3.89 11.87 -3.34
CA ILE A 84 -5.34 11.93 -3.47
C ILE A 84 -5.70 11.43 -4.86
N THR A 85 -6.39 10.29 -4.93
CA THR A 85 -6.79 9.69 -6.21
C THR A 85 -8.23 10.04 -6.58
N ARG A 86 -9.18 9.83 -5.64
CA ARG A 86 -10.63 9.99 -5.89
C ARG A 86 -11.27 11.10 -5.07
N ASN A 87 -11.29 10.91 -3.75
CA ASN A 87 -11.95 11.80 -2.79
C ASN A 87 -10.93 12.74 -2.14
N LYS A 88 -11.35 13.71 -1.32
CA LYS A 88 -10.42 14.58 -0.55
C LYS A 88 -9.50 13.81 0.43
N LYS A 89 -9.74 12.52 0.67
CA LYS A 89 -8.94 11.67 1.55
C LYS A 89 -7.58 11.34 0.92
N ARG A 90 -6.50 11.60 1.66
CA ARG A 90 -5.14 11.16 1.32
C ARG A 90 -4.98 9.68 1.63
N PHE A 91 -4.37 8.95 0.71
CA PHE A 91 -3.97 7.57 0.89
C PHE A 91 -2.44 7.49 0.98
N THR A 92 -1.98 6.56 1.81
CA THR A 92 -0.56 6.21 1.95
C THR A 92 -0.26 5.05 1.03
N PHE A 93 0.65 5.28 0.09
CA PHE A 93 1.14 4.32 -0.88
C PHE A 93 2.59 3.98 -0.59
N ILE A 94 2.99 2.76 -0.88
CA ILE A 94 4.33 2.22 -0.74
C ILE A 94 4.73 1.66 -2.10
N ASN A 95 5.90 2.06 -2.59
CA ASN A 95 6.49 1.47 -3.77
C ASN A 95 7.06 0.08 -3.42
N ILE A 96 6.86 -0.92 -4.29
CA ILE A 96 7.27 -2.30 -4.02
C ILE A 96 8.79 -2.44 -3.96
N ASP A 97 9.53 -1.76 -4.84
CA ASP A 97 11.00 -1.78 -4.86
C ASP A 97 11.56 -1.14 -3.58
N GLU A 98 11.01 0.01 -3.17
CA GLU A 98 11.38 0.66 -1.91
C GLU A 98 11.07 -0.21 -0.69
N PHE A 99 9.94 -0.91 -0.72
CA PHE A 99 9.58 -1.89 0.31
C PHE A 99 10.62 -3.00 0.40
N TRP A 100 11.06 -3.57 -0.72
CA TRP A 100 12.05 -4.66 -0.70
C TRP A 100 13.41 -4.20 -0.17
N ILE A 101 13.87 -3.01 -0.56
CA ILE A 101 15.10 -2.40 -0.02
C ILE A 101 14.99 -2.22 1.50
N TRP A 102 13.83 -1.76 1.98
CA TRP A 102 13.58 -1.61 3.41
C TRP A 102 13.49 -2.96 4.14
N ALA A 103 12.77 -3.93 3.56
CA ALA A 103 12.54 -5.26 4.10
C ALA A 103 13.84 -6.04 4.27
N GLU A 104 14.79 -5.86 3.35
CA GLU A 104 16.11 -6.47 3.45
C GLU A 104 16.90 -6.01 4.68
N LYS A 105 16.78 -4.74 5.06
CA LYS A 105 17.43 -4.20 6.28
C LYS A 105 16.66 -4.55 7.56
N ASN A 106 15.36 -4.78 7.42
CA ASN A 106 14.43 -5.00 8.53
C ASN A 106 13.84 -6.40 8.55
N ARG A 107 14.57 -7.41 8.04
CA ARG A 107 14.03 -8.77 7.85
C ARG A 107 13.33 -9.29 9.09
N HIS A 108 13.93 -9.10 10.27
CA HIS A 108 13.41 -9.51 11.58
C HIS A 108 11.97 -9.03 11.90
N LYS A 109 11.50 -7.93 11.29
CA LYS A 109 10.16 -7.38 11.52
C LYS A 109 9.05 -8.08 10.72
N ILE A 110 9.39 -8.73 9.61
CA ILE A 110 8.42 -9.30 8.66
C ILE A 110 8.44 -10.82 8.73
N ASN A 111 7.31 -11.45 8.99
CA ASN A 111 7.23 -12.91 8.92
C ASN A 111 7.05 -13.40 7.47
N PHE A 112 8.16 -13.67 6.78
CA PHE A 112 8.14 -14.10 5.38
C PHE A 112 7.54 -15.49 5.15
N SER A 113 7.46 -16.36 6.16
CA SER A 113 6.82 -17.68 5.99
C SER A 113 5.32 -17.58 5.74
N LYS A 114 4.71 -16.44 6.05
CA LYS A 114 3.27 -16.16 5.84
C LYS A 114 2.95 -15.51 4.50
N LEU A 115 3.94 -14.93 3.84
CA LEU A 115 3.80 -14.31 2.52
C LEU A 115 3.67 -15.46 1.49
N GLU A 116 2.76 -15.40 0.51
CA GLU A 116 2.76 -16.41 -0.57
C GLU A 116 3.80 -16.06 -1.65
N PRO A 117 4.35 -17.03 -2.40
CA PRO A 117 5.23 -16.74 -3.53
C PRO A 117 4.56 -15.83 -4.56
N ASP A 118 5.32 -14.89 -5.12
CA ASP A 118 4.89 -14.01 -6.23
C ASP A 118 3.76 -13.02 -5.89
N GLU A 119 3.40 -12.83 -4.62
CA GLU A 119 2.40 -11.83 -4.22
C GLU A 119 2.89 -10.38 -4.34
N LEU A 120 4.22 -10.16 -4.29
CA LEU A 120 4.86 -8.83 -4.32
C LEU A 120 5.98 -8.77 -5.37
N PRO A 121 5.66 -8.82 -6.67
CA PRO A 121 6.67 -8.77 -7.72
C PRO A 121 7.27 -7.35 -7.87
N PRO A 122 8.58 -7.22 -8.15
CA PRO A 122 9.57 -8.30 -8.33
C PRO A 122 10.08 -8.83 -6.98
N GLU A 123 9.98 -10.14 -6.73
CA GLU A 123 10.43 -10.76 -5.47
C GLU A 123 11.97 -10.98 -5.48
N PRO A 124 12.72 -10.47 -4.47
CA PRO A 124 14.15 -10.71 -4.35
C PRO A 124 14.49 -12.16 -4.01
N GLY A 125 15.58 -12.69 -4.58
CA GLY A 125 16.00 -14.08 -4.36
C GLY A 125 16.36 -14.44 -2.90
N TRP A 126 16.60 -13.45 -2.03
CA TRP A 126 16.83 -13.71 -0.60
C TRP A 126 15.55 -14.11 0.15
N VAL A 127 14.37 -13.75 -0.36
CA VAL A 127 13.08 -14.02 0.31
C VAL A 127 12.81 -15.51 0.40
N THR A 128 13.19 -16.28 -0.63
CA THR A 128 13.07 -17.74 -0.64
C THR A 128 13.77 -18.38 0.56
N LYS A 129 14.95 -17.87 0.94
CA LYS A 129 15.69 -18.37 2.11
C LYS A 129 14.97 -17.99 3.41
N GLU A 130 14.46 -16.77 3.51
CA GLU A 130 13.75 -16.28 4.69
C GLU A 130 12.44 -17.04 4.99
N ARG A 131 11.76 -17.55 3.95
CA ARG A 131 10.54 -18.38 4.12
C ARG A 131 10.80 -19.65 4.93
N THR A 132 11.98 -20.25 4.80
CA THR A 132 12.36 -21.48 5.53
C THR A 132 12.78 -21.24 6.97
N ILE A 133 13.07 -19.99 7.34
CA ILE A 133 13.48 -19.66 8.70
C ILE A 133 12.24 -19.68 9.59
N ALA A 134 12.15 -20.69 10.45
CA ALA A 134 11.11 -20.78 11.45
C ALA A 134 11.25 -19.61 12.44
N ARG A 135 10.33 -18.65 12.37
CA ARG A 135 10.28 -17.54 13.33
C ARG A 135 9.35 -17.90 14.48
N GLN A 136 9.92 -17.96 15.68
CA GLN A 136 9.12 -18.00 16.89
C GLN A 136 8.34 -16.69 16.99
N THR A 137 7.01 -16.80 17.04
CA THR A 137 6.17 -15.68 17.44
C THR A 137 6.44 -15.39 18.90
N THR A 138 7.12 -14.29 19.21
CA THR A 138 7.20 -13.78 20.57
C THR A 138 5.83 -13.24 20.93
N ASN A 139 5.00 -14.08 21.57
CA ASN A 139 3.76 -13.60 22.16
C ASN A 139 4.14 -12.67 23.32
N TYR A 140 3.56 -11.47 23.34
CA TYR A 140 3.69 -10.59 24.49
C TYR A 140 3.23 -11.35 25.72
N LYS A 141 4.13 -11.48 26.71
CA LYS A 141 3.84 -12.10 27.99
C LYS A 141 3.44 -10.97 28.93
N ALA A 142 2.24 -11.02 29.48
CA ALA A 142 1.87 -10.09 30.55
C ALA A 142 2.84 -10.27 31.71
N TRP A 143 3.31 -9.16 32.29
CA TRP A 143 4.14 -9.17 33.49
C TRP A 143 3.44 -9.99 34.57
N THR A 144 4.15 -10.93 35.17
CA THR A 144 3.63 -11.64 36.35
C THR A 144 3.93 -10.85 37.62
N THR A 145 3.07 -10.92 38.63
CA THR A 145 3.23 -10.24 39.94
C THR A 145 4.56 -10.57 40.64
N HIS A 146 5.22 -11.66 40.23
CA HIS A 146 6.55 -12.05 40.71
C HIS A 146 7.67 -11.24 40.06
N GLU A 147 7.53 -10.89 38.78
CA GLU A 147 8.50 -10.11 38.02
C GLU A 147 8.43 -8.62 38.38
N GLU A 148 7.25 -8.11 38.75
CA GLU A 148 7.07 -6.73 39.24
C GLU A 148 7.86 -6.45 40.53
N LYS A 149 8.04 -7.45 41.41
CA LYS A 149 8.78 -7.30 42.68
C LYS A 149 10.30 -7.29 42.52
N GLN A 150 10.83 -7.67 41.35
CA GLN A 150 12.28 -7.69 41.08
C GLN A 150 12.78 -6.37 40.47
N VAL A 151 11.87 -5.46 40.11
CA VAL A 151 12.17 -4.17 39.46
C VAL A 151 11.94 -2.98 40.41
N LEU A 152 11.58 -3.24 41.67
CA LEU A 152 11.52 -2.27 42.78
C LEU A 152 12.77 -2.41 43.65
#